data_AF-A0A8S4S1B2-F1
#
_entry.id   AF-A0A8S4S1B2-F1
#
_cell.length_a   1.000
_cell.length_b   1.000
_cell.length_c   1.000
_cell.angle_alpha   90.00
_cell.angle_beta   90.00
_cell.angle_gamma   90.00
#
_symmetry.space_group_name_H-M   'P 1'
#
loop_
_entity.id
_entity.type
_entity.pdbx_description
1 polymer ?
#
loop_
_entity_poly.entity_id
_entity_poly.type
_entity_poly.pdbx_seq_one_letter_code
_entity_poly.pdbx_strand_id
1 'polypeptide(L)'
;YRECVSALSALNGVRHVHSVHAWALSTHHTVLTAHVAIDELADWETVLQGCQRLARQFGAASGAFQLERYSLCMASCADCRQPAAAP
;
A
#
# COMPACT_ATOMS: atom_id res chain seq x y z
N TYR A 1 -9.07 -7.67 -2.98
CA TYR A 1 -7.88 -7.08 -3.64
C TYR A 1 -8.07 -5.59 -3.92
N ARG A 2 -8.94 -5.17 -4.87
CA ARG A 2 -9.16 -3.74 -5.21
C ARG A 2 -9.55 -2.85 -4.02
N GLU A 3 -10.38 -3.37 -3.14
CA GLU A 3 -10.81 -2.66 -1.93
C GLU A 3 -9.64 -2.39 -0.96
N CYS A 4 -8.71 -3.34 -0.83
CA CYS A 4 -7.52 -3.19 0.01
C CYS A 4 -6.58 -2.10 -0.55
N VAL A 5 -6.37 -2.11 -1.87
CA VAL A 5 -5.60 -1.05 -2.55
C VAL A 5 -6.26 0.32 -2.37
N SER A 6 -7.59 0.40 -2.54
CA SER A 6 -8.34 1.64 -2.36
C SER A 6 -8.24 2.16 -0.92
N ALA A 7 -8.33 1.28 0.07
CA ALA A 7 -8.27 1.65 1.47
C ALA A 7 -6.86 2.08 1.90
N LEU A 8 -5.81 1.41 1.39
CA LEU A 8 -4.42 1.85 1.58
C LEU A 8 -4.17 3.21 0.91
N SER A 9 -4.72 3.45 -0.28
CA SER A 9 -4.59 4.73 -0.99
C SER A 9 -5.33 5.88 -0.31
N ALA A 10 -6.33 5.58 0.53
CA ALA A 10 -7.10 6.57 1.28
C ALA A 10 -6.42 7.01 2.59
N LEU A 11 -5.31 6.37 2.98
CA LEU A 11 -4.55 6.78 4.15
C LEU A 11 -3.92 8.16 3.96
N ASN A 12 -3.96 8.99 5.00
CA ASN A 12 -3.35 10.31 4.97
C ASN A 12 -1.84 10.19 4.75
N GLY A 13 -1.29 10.99 3.82
CA GLY A 13 0.13 10.95 3.47
C GLY A 13 0.49 9.89 2.43
N VAL A 14 -0.44 9.03 2.01
CA VAL A 14 -0.23 8.10 0.89
C VAL A 14 -0.56 8.79 -0.42
N ARG A 15 0.37 8.72 -1.38
CA ARG A 15 0.23 9.30 -2.71
C ARG A 15 0.01 8.23 -3.78
N HIS A 16 0.59 7.06 -3.60
CA HIS A 16 0.42 5.95 -4.52
C HIS A 16 0.62 4.60 -3.83
N VAL A 17 -0.06 3.56 -4.32
CA VAL A 17 0.10 2.18 -3.86
C VAL A 17 0.21 1.28 -5.08
N HIS A 18 1.24 0.44 -5.10
CA HIS A 18 1.51 -0.49 -6.19
C HIS A 18 2.12 -1.80 -5.67
N SER A 19 2.24 -2.79 -6.57
CA SER A 19 2.81 -4.10 -6.25
C SER A 19 2.18 -4.75 -5.01
N VAL A 20 0.85 -4.66 -4.89
CA VAL A 20 0.12 -5.27 -3.78
C VAL A 20 0.00 -6.77 -4.06
N HIS A 21 0.44 -7.58 -3.11
CA HIS A 21 0.34 -9.04 -3.16
C HIS A 21 -0.17 -9.58 -1.83
N ALA A 22 -0.92 -10.67 -1.90
CA ALA A 22 -1.38 -11.40 -0.72
C ALA A 22 -0.84 -12.84 -0.83
N TRP A 23 -0.15 -13.29 0.21
CA TRP A 23 0.51 -14.59 0.27
C TRP A 23 -0.13 -15.42 1.38
N ALA A 24 -0.64 -16.60 1.08
CA ALA A 24 -1.05 -17.55 2.10
C ALA A 24 0.16 -18.43 2.47
N LEU A 25 0.74 -18.24 3.66
CA LEU A 25 1.79 -19.11 4.21
C LEU A 25 1.19 -20.39 4.81
N SER A 26 -0.07 -20.34 5.25
CA SER A 26 -0.86 -21.49 5.67
C SER A 26 -2.37 -21.20 5.52
N THR A 27 -3.23 -22.15 5.85
CA THR A 27 -4.70 -21.97 5.86
C THR A 27 -5.19 -20.85 6.78
N HIS A 28 -4.39 -20.45 7.77
CA HIS A 28 -4.73 -19.40 8.74
C HIS A 28 -3.74 -18.24 8.76
N HIS A 29 -2.71 -18.27 7.91
CA HIS A 29 -1.66 -17.25 7.92
C HIS A 29 -1.52 -16.62 6.54
N THR A 30 -2.18 -15.47 6.36
CA THR A 30 -2.04 -14.64 5.16
C THR A 30 -1.15 -13.44 5.47
N VAL A 31 -0.24 -13.12 4.55
CA VAL A 31 0.66 -11.97 4.61
C VAL A 31 0.34 -11.03 3.46
N LEU A 32 0.15 -9.74 3.75
CA LEU A 32 0.01 -8.72 2.71
C LEU A 32 1.34 -8.01 2.48
N THR A 33 1.76 -7.88 1.22
CA THR A 33 2.92 -7.07 0.85
C THR A 33 2.50 -5.96 -0.10
N ALA A 34 2.99 -4.74 0.09
CA ALA A 34 2.71 -3.64 -0.82
C ALA A 34 3.81 -2.59 -0.77
N HIS A 35 4.00 -1.89 -1.89
CA HIS A 35 4.82 -0.69 -1.95
C HIS A 35 3.89 0.53 -1.89
N VAL A 36 4.24 1.48 -1.04
CA VAL A 36 3.41 2.64 -0.71
C VAL A 36 4.27 3.89 -0.85
N ALA A 37 3.99 4.69 -1.88
CA ALA A 37 4.62 5.99 -2.05
C ALA A 37 3.93 7.00 -1.14
N ILE A 38 4.69 7.62 -0.25
CA ILE A 38 4.23 8.62 0.71
C ILE A 38 4.73 10.01 0.34
N ASP A 39 4.01 11.03 0.80
CA ASP A 39 4.45 12.42 0.67
C ASP A 39 5.83 12.63 1.33
N GLU A 40 6.58 13.62 0.85
CA GLU A 40 7.90 13.95 1.39
C GLU A 40 7.84 14.39 2.86
N LEU A 41 6.74 15.05 3.24
CA LEU A 41 6.53 15.55 4.60
C LEU A 41 5.69 14.60 5.46
N ALA A 42 5.22 13.47 4.90
CA ALA A 42 4.43 12.51 5.66
C ALA A 42 5.27 11.81 6.74
N ASP A 43 4.65 11.60 7.90
CA ASP A 43 5.22 10.79 8.97
C ASP A 43 5.12 9.30 8.61
N TRP A 44 6.26 8.70 8.28
CA TRP A 44 6.34 7.34 7.76
C TRP A 44 5.86 6.30 8.78
N GLU A 45 6.08 6.53 10.08
CA GLU A 45 5.65 5.63 11.15
C GLU A 45 4.12 5.57 11.23
N THR A 46 3.47 6.73 11.20
CA THR A 46 2.00 6.83 11.20
C THR A 46 1.40 6.15 9.98
N VAL A 47 1.98 6.34 8.80
CA VAL A 47 1.50 5.66 7.58
C VAL A 47 1.71 4.14 7.70
N LEU A 48 2.87 3.67 8.15
CA LEU A 48 3.15 2.24 8.34
C LEU A 48 2.14 1.59 9.28
N GLN A 49 1.85 2.24 10.41
CA GLN A 49 0.86 1.79 11.38
C GLN A 49 -0.55 1.74 10.79
N GLY A 50 -0.90 2.72 9.95
CA GLY A 50 -2.15 2.73 9.19
C GLY A 50 -2.25 1.52 8.24
N CYS A 51 -1.21 1.27 7.45
CA CYS A 51 -1.14 0.13 6.53
C CYS A 51 -1.25 -1.21 7.26
N GLN A 52 -0.51 -1.40 8.36
CA GLN A 52 -0.55 -2.64 9.15
C GLN A 52 -1.93 -2.87 9.77
N ARG A 53 -2.61 -1.82 10.25
CA ARG A 53 -3.96 -1.91 10.81
C ARG A 53 -4.97 -2.33 9.74
N LEU A 54 -4.88 -1.74 8.55
CA LEU A 54 -5.69 -2.12 7.40
C LEU A 54 -5.45 -3.57 6.99
N ALA A 55 -4.20 -4.02 6.94
CA ALA A 55 -3.86 -5.42 6.64
C ALA A 55 -4.61 -6.39 7.56
N ARG A 56 -4.63 -6.11 8.87
CA ARG A 56 -5.34 -6.90 9.87
C ARG A 56 -6.86 -6.87 9.68
N GLN A 57 -7.43 -5.73 9.31
CA GLN A 57 -8.86 -5.62 8.98
C GLN A 57 -9.25 -6.48 7.77
N PHE A 58 -8.35 -6.62 6.79
CA PHE A 58 -8.54 -7.51 5.65
C PHE A 58 -8.21 -8.99 5.94
N GLY A 59 -7.96 -9.36 7.20
CA GLY A 59 -7.71 -10.73 7.62
C GLY A 59 -6.28 -11.23 7.41
N ALA A 60 -5.33 -10.34 7.06
CA ALA A 60 -3.93 -10.70 7.03
C ALA A 60 -3.38 -10.79 8.46
N ALA A 61 -2.68 -11.89 8.76
CA ALA A 61 -2.02 -12.10 10.05
C ALA A 61 -0.85 -11.13 10.24
N SER A 62 -0.15 -10.81 9.15
CA SER A 62 0.93 -9.83 9.12
C SER A 62 1.00 -9.13 7.76
N GLY A 63 1.78 -8.06 7.67
CA GLY A 63 2.03 -7.41 6.39
C GLY A 63 3.36 -6.68 6.37
N ALA A 64 4.03 -6.72 5.22
CA ALA A 64 5.27 -6.02 4.97
C ALA A 64 5.00 -4.89 3.96
N PHE A 65 5.19 -3.65 4.40
CA PHE A 65 4.93 -2.47 3.59
C PHE A 65 6.23 -1.72 3.37
N GLN A 66 6.63 -1.58 2.11
CA GLN A 66 7.77 -0.75 1.74
C GLN A 66 7.27 0.67 1.51
N LEU A 67 7.68 1.59 2.39
CA LEU A 67 7.36 3.00 2.27
C LEU A 67 8.44 3.70 1.46
N GLU A 68 8.03 4.38 0.40
CA GLU A 68 8.93 5.08 -0.50
C GLU A 68 8.56 6.56 -0.53
N ARG A 69 9.55 7.45 -0.56
CA ARG A 69 9.27 8.88 -0.74
C ARG A 69 8.82 9.11 -2.17
N TYR A 70 7.67 9.75 -2.36
CA TYR A 70 7.17 10.05 -3.69
C TYR A 70 8.14 10.98 -4.42
N SER A 71 8.57 10.57 -5.60
CA SER A 71 9.36 11.39 -6.51
C SER A 71 8.64 11.56 -7.83
N LEU A 72 8.87 12.68 -8.53
CA LEU A 72 8.27 12.97 -9.83
C LEU A 72 8.60 11.89 -10.88
N CYS A 73 9.74 11.19 -10.76
CA CYS A 73 10.08 10.09 -11.65
C CYS A 73 9.09 8.90 -11.53
N MET A 74 8.43 8.73 -10.38
CA MET A 74 7.43 7.69 -10.18
C MET A 74 6.19 7.91 -11.05
N ALA A 75 5.87 9.15 -11.44
CA ALA A 75 4.79 9.41 -12.40
C ALA A 75 5.05 8.82 -13.79
N SER A 76 6.33 8.62 -14.15
CA SER A 76 6.74 8.01 -15.41
C SER A 76 6.99 6.49 -15.33
N CYS A 77 7.09 5.95 -14.12
CA CYS A 77 7.29 4.51 -13.88
C CYS A 77 6.07 3.71 -14.42
N ALA A 78 6.32 2.56 -15.03
CA ALA A 78 5.24 1.69 -15.54
C ALA A 78 4.46 1.04 -14.38
N ASP A 79 5.16 0.66 -13.31
CA ASP A 79 4.57 -0.02 -12.16
C ASP A 79 3.90 0.95 -11.17
N CYS A 80 4.35 2.21 -11.11
CA CYS A 80 3.72 3.26 -10.31
C CYS A 80 2.66 4.05 -11.10
N ARG A 81 2.44 3.73 -12.38
CA ARG A 81 1.37 4.38 -13.16
C ARG A 81 0.05 3.82 -12.68
N GLN A 82 -0.74 4.67 -12.02
CA GLN A 82 -2.10 4.31 -11.65
C GLN A 82 -2.87 3.98 -12.94
N PRO A 83 -3.59 2.85 -13.03
CA PRO A 83 -4.63 2.75 -14.05
C PRO A 83 -5.57 3.92 -13.77
N ALA A 84 -5.72 4.81 -14.76
CA ALA A 84 -6.57 5.98 -14.64
C ALA A 84 -7.91 5.53 -14.06
N ALA A 85 -8.31 6.12 -12.94
CA ALA A 85 -9.66 5.94 -12.43
C ALA A 85 -10.59 6.34 -13.59
N ALA A 86 -11.20 5.35 -14.23
CA ALA A 86 -12.16 5.60 -15.28
C ALA A 86 -13.29 6.46 -14.69
N PRO A 87 -13.73 7.52 -15.39
CA PRO A 87 -14.74 8.45 -14.90
C PRO A 87 -16.09 7.76 -14.62
#